data_AF-A0A2B4SML0-F1
#
_entry.id   AF-A0A2B4SML0-F1
#
_cell.length_a   1.000
_cell.length_b   1.000
_cell.length_c   1.000
_cell.angle_alpha   90.00
_cell.angle_beta   90.00
_cell.angle_gamma   90.00
#
_symmetry.space_group_name_H-M   'P 1'
#
loop_
_entity.id
_entity.type
_entity.pdbx_description
1 polymer ?
#
loop_
_entity_poly.entity_id
_entity_poly.type
_entity_poly.pdbx_seq_one_letter_code
_entity_poly.pdbx_strand_id
1 'polypeptide(L)'
;MMRKPRCGVPDVEYGTFKTRRRRYSVFGSKWSKTHLTYYLQHGKDLPRSTQSQVIEHALQYWSKVSPLTFSRVGHPSQADLKMSFGPRTHYGTSGENTCRYPFDGEGGVLAHAFAPPDGRLHFDEEETFTDLSEEGTNLLYVAVHEIGHNLGLRHSNVRDAVIYPAYLGYKPDLKLHSDDIAGIQSLYGRDKDLGKSYDAHNSTERHQASTERIVRIVFVWIIIVVGLVGNSFIVAVLKSFPRMRTTINYLLVNVAAADITTLLFTAMHLIPIQGPFPNGALGSFLCKFVYTNNITMVTLLVTTLTLTLVAVERYHALVKPLITSRRVNTDNIAYIIVGIWAVAIAMVLPLFVSVDHRPNSNSFCSPGDKMDEMKVYVYCLMALLTLIPFLAIAFCYFRIISGLYFENTICSRGQGPSTPQELGEKKRLVVLLMVLTSVFFVAFVPYGVALILQFSGMANSSNEKRVIFGRFKTAVQYLTLLNCSTNPFIYAIPSTNYRCCFSNNNDDDNDNSNDNDNYNDNSNDNGNDNDNSDNNDDDNDNSNDNDNDNDNSNDNDNDNNNSNDNDNDNDNSNNNDNSHDNNDDDNEDEINNENVDNNQ
;
A
#
# COMPACT_ATOMS: atom_id res chain seq x y z
N MET A 1 11.53 32.21 -7.51
CA MET A 1 10.07 32.03 -7.31
C MET A 1 9.26 32.51 -8.54
N MET A 2 9.70 32.22 -9.76
CA MET A 2 8.91 32.46 -10.99
C MET A 2 8.86 31.16 -11.79
N ARG A 3 7.67 30.82 -12.34
CA ARG A 3 7.27 29.56 -13.04
C ARG A 3 6.51 28.50 -12.21
N LYS A 4 5.56 28.91 -11.35
CA LYS A 4 4.48 27.99 -10.95
C LYS A 4 3.19 28.45 -11.62
N PRO A 5 2.32 27.54 -12.09
CA PRO A 5 1.00 27.92 -12.59
C PRO A 5 0.24 28.71 -11.53
N ARG A 6 -0.48 29.75 -11.93
CA ARG A 6 -1.08 30.72 -11.01
C ARG A 6 -2.31 31.41 -11.58
N CYS A 7 -3.04 32.10 -10.71
CA CYS A 7 -4.09 33.04 -11.12
C CYS A 7 -3.48 34.26 -11.82
N GLY A 8 -4.18 34.80 -12.83
CA GLY A 8 -3.83 35.99 -13.60
C GLY A 8 -4.21 37.32 -12.93
N VAL A 9 -4.88 37.28 -11.78
CA VAL A 9 -5.22 38.48 -10.99
C VAL A 9 -3.95 39.03 -10.30
N PRO A 10 -3.69 40.35 -10.31
CA PRO A 10 -2.48 40.91 -9.69
C PRO A 10 -2.43 40.80 -8.16
N ASP A 11 -1.24 40.47 -7.60
CA ASP A 11 -0.95 40.24 -6.16
C ASP A 11 -0.91 41.50 -5.26
N VAL A 12 -1.33 42.69 -5.75
CA VAL A 12 -1.29 44.04 -5.12
C VAL A 12 -0.10 44.95 -5.52
N GLU A 13 -0.41 46.22 -5.81
CA GLU A 13 0.52 47.35 -6.03
C GLU A 13 1.21 47.83 -4.74
N TYR A 14 2.51 48.13 -4.84
CA TYR A 14 3.29 48.82 -3.81
C TYR A 14 2.74 50.23 -3.58
N GLY A 15 2.03 50.46 -2.47
CA GLY A 15 1.74 51.82 -2.03
C GLY A 15 0.52 51.97 -1.14
N THR A 16 0.63 51.63 0.14
CA THR A 16 0.08 52.41 1.26
C THR A 16 0.51 51.75 2.57
N PHE A 17 1.46 52.40 3.25
CA PHE A 17 1.84 52.05 4.60
C PHE A 17 0.72 52.43 5.58
N LYS A 18 0.54 51.59 6.61
CA LYS A 18 -0.26 51.75 7.84
C LYS A 18 -1.73 51.30 7.77
N THR A 19 -1.97 50.07 8.23
CA THR A 19 -2.87 49.70 9.37
C THR A 19 -2.93 48.16 9.47
N ARG A 20 -3.23 47.64 10.67
CA ARG A 20 -3.31 46.20 11.03
C ARG A 20 -3.63 45.28 9.84
N ARG A 21 -2.69 44.40 9.44
CA ARG A 21 -2.92 43.38 8.39
C ARG A 21 -4.13 42.53 8.82
N ARG A 22 -5.27 42.69 8.16
CA ARG A 22 -6.40 41.77 8.31
C ARG A 22 -5.93 40.38 7.86
N ARG A 23 -6.46 39.32 8.49
CA ARG A 23 -6.11 37.95 8.13
C ARG A 23 -6.40 37.66 6.65
N TYR A 24 -7.53 38.18 6.16
CA TYR A 24 -8.02 38.07 4.78
C TYR A 24 -7.87 39.40 4.00
N SER A 25 -7.88 39.30 2.67
CA SER A 25 -7.79 40.44 1.73
C SER A 25 -9.03 40.52 0.85
N VAL A 26 -9.54 41.72 0.57
CA VAL A 26 -10.70 41.97 -0.30
C VAL A 26 -10.45 43.15 -1.24
N PHE A 27 -11.08 43.17 -2.42
CA PHE A 27 -10.93 44.26 -3.40
C PHE A 27 -11.57 45.59 -2.95
N GLY A 28 -12.44 45.55 -1.94
CA GLY A 28 -13.25 46.69 -1.52
C GLY A 28 -14.53 46.89 -2.36
N SER A 29 -14.67 46.17 -3.48
CA SER A 29 -15.92 46.05 -4.23
C SER A 29 -16.64 44.74 -3.92
N LYS A 30 -17.97 44.78 -3.90
CA LYS A 30 -18.86 43.63 -3.69
C LYS A 30 -20.14 43.77 -4.49
N TRP A 31 -20.86 42.67 -4.70
CA TRP A 31 -22.21 42.74 -5.26
C TRP A 31 -23.19 43.36 -4.24
N SER A 32 -24.11 44.19 -4.73
CA SER A 32 -25.15 44.82 -3.92
C SER A 32 -26.30 43.86 -3.54
N LYS A 33 -26.40 42.73 -4.25
CA LYS A 33 -27.41 41.69 -4.07
C LYS A 33 -26.77 40.36 -3.70
N THR A 34 -27.54 39.49 -3.05
CA THR A 34 -27.10 38.16 -2.61
C THR A 34 -27.52 37.03 -3.55
N HIS A 35 -28.56 37.23 -4.38
CA HIS A 35 -28.90 36.31 -5.46
C HIS A 35 -28.19 36.74 -6.74
N LEU A 36 -27.25 35.93 -7.21
CA LEU A 36 -26.43 36.20 -8.40
C LEU A 36 -26.80 35.21 -9.52
N THR A 37 -26.95 35.70 -10.74
CA THR A 37 -27.15 34.87 -11.93
C THR A 37 -25.82 34.57 -12.59
N TYR A 38 -25.64 33.37 -13.15
CA TYR A 38 -24.42 33.01 -13.87
C TYR A 38 -24.69 32.41 -15.25
N TYR A 39 -23.78 32.67 -16.17
CA TYR A 39 -23.72 32.08 -17.50
C TYR A 39 -22.39 31.34 -17.67
N LEU A 40 -22.44 30.18 -18.32
CA LEU A 40 -21.28 29.35 -18.61
C LEU A 40 -21.25 29.01 -20.10
N GLN A 41 -20.25 29.52 -20.80
CA GLN A 41 -19.81 29.01 -22.10
C GLN A 41 -18.78 27.90 -21.87
N HIS A 42 -19.00 26.71 -22.41
CA HIS A 42 -18.15 25.54 -22.18
C HIS A 42 -16.86 25.54 -23.01
N GLY A 43 -15.78 25.02 -22.43
CA GLY A 43 -14.51 24.69 -23.10
C GLY A 43 -14.51 23.29 -23.73
N LYS A 44 -13.35 22.84 -24.22
CA LYS A 44 -13.20 21.59 -25.00
C LYS A 44 -12.76 20.36 -24.21
N ASP A 45 -11.98 20.53 -23.13
CA ASP A 45 -11.28 19.39 -22.50
C ASP A 45 -12.18 18.42 -21.76
N LEU A 46 -13.26 18.93 -21.16
CA LEU A 46 -14.20 18.15 -20.36
C LEU A 46 -15.59 18.09 -21.02
N PRO A 47 -16.39 17.03 -20.79
CA PRO A 47 -17.79 17.01 -21.21
C PRO A 47 -18.57 18.22 -20.65
N ARG A 48 -19.47 18.79 -21.44
CA ARG A 48 -20.29 19.96 -21.04
C ARG A 48 -21.09 19.73 -19.76
N SER A 49 -21.54 18.49 -19.53
CA SER A 49 -22.23 18.07 -18.31
C SER A 49 -21.28 18.16 -17.10
N THR A 50 -20.07 17.61 -17.20
CA THR A 50 -19.04 17.67 -16.17
C THR A 50 -18.65 19.11 -15.85
N GLN A 51 -18.38 19.94 -16.85
CA GLN A 51 -18.08 21.36 -16.64
C GLN A 51 -19.23 22.08 -15.91
N SER A 52 -20.49 21.83 -16.31
CA SER A 52 -21.64 22.44 -15.66
C SER A 52 -21.76 22.01 -14.19
N GLN A 53 -21.54 20.73 -13.89
CA GLN A 53 -21.57 20.20 -12.52
C GLN A 53 -20.42 20.76 -11.67
N VAL A 54 -19.21 20.85 -12.22
CA VAL A 54 -18.04 21.41 -11.55
C VAL A 54 -18.26 22.88 -11.19
N ILE A 55 -18.78 23.69 -12.12
CA ILE A 55 -19.06 25.10 -11.88
C ILE A 55 -20.18 25.30 -10.86
N GLU A 56 -21.25 24.51 -10.95
CA GLU A 56 -22.33 24.53 -9.94
C GLU A 56 -21.79 24.15 -8.56
N HIS A 57 -20.95 23.11 -8.49
CA HIS A 57 -20.30 22.71 -7.25
C HIS A 57 -19.36 23.80 -6.73
N ALA A 58 -18.59 24.46 -7.59
CA ALA A 58 -17.70 25.56 -7.21
C ALA A 58 -18.47 26.73 -6.59
N LEU A 59 -19.64 27.09 -7.14
CA LEU A 59 -20.54 28.10 -6.57
C LEU A 59 -21.09 27.67 -5.20
N GLN A 60 -21.35 26.38 -5.01
CA GLN A 60 -21.80 25.84 -3.72
C GLN A 60 -20.78 26.00 -2.59
N TYR A 61 -19.47 26.01 -2.87
CA TYR A 61 -18.47 26.30 -1.83
C TYR A 61 -18.74 27.66 -1.17
N TRP A 62 -19.09 28.66 -1.96
CA TRP A 62 -19.33 30.02 -1.48
C TRP A 62 -20.72 30.20 -0.89
N SER A 63 -21.78 29.60 -1.47
CA SER A 63 -23.13 29.68 -0.91
C SER A 63 -23.32 28.89 0.39
N LYS A 64 -22.51 27.84 0.64
CA LYS A 64 -22.56 27.10 1.90
C LYS A 64 -22.09 27.92 3.12
N VAL A 65 -21.25 28.93 2.89
CA VAL A 65 -20.61 29.72 3.97
C VAL A 65 -21.04 31.18 3.99
N SER A 66 -21.97 31.59 3.11
CA SER A 66 -22.47 32.96 3.00
C SER A 66 -23.94 32.99 2.57
N PRO A 67 -24.67 34.11 2.72
CA PRO A 67 -26.05 34.24 2.23
C PRO A 67 -26.20 34.26 0.69
N LEU A 68 -25.12 34.04 -0.06
CA LEU A 68 -25.14 34.08 -1.51
C LEU A 68 -25.90 32.89 -2.09
N THR A 69 -26.70 33.14 -3.13
CA THR A 69 -27.39 32.09 -3.89
C THR A 69 -27.18 32.31 -5.37
N PHE A 70 -27.18 31.22 -6.14
CA PHE A 70 -26.82 31.25 -7.54
C PHE A 70 -27.87 30.57 -8.41
N SER A 71 -28.14 31.15 -9.59
CA SER A 71 -29.02 30.52 -10.59
C SER A 71 -28.45 30.69 -12.00
N ARG A 72 -28.59 29.64 -12.82
CA ARG A 72 -28.06 29.65 -14.19
C ARG A 72 -29.03 30.36 -15.14
N VAL A 73 -28.48 31.18 -16.03
CA VAL A 73 -29.24 31.84 -17.12
C VAL A 73 -28.75 31.37 -18.49
N GLY A 74 -29.60 31.52 -19.51
CA GLY A 74 -29.33 31.05 -20.88
C GLY A 74 -28.49 32.01 -21.73
N HIS A 75 -28.31 33.26 -21.31
CA HIS A 75 -27.63 34.29 -22.11
C HIS A 75 -26.72 35.17 -21.24
N PRO A 76 -25.50 35.53 -21.70
CA PRO A 76 -24.53 36.29 -20.91
C PRO A 76 -25.01 37.69 -20.51
N SER A 77 -25.88 38.32 -21.30
CA SER A 77 -26.44 39.65 -20.97
C SER A 77 -27.37 39.66 -19.75
N GLN A 78 -27.84 38.49 -19.31
CA GLN A 78 -28.70 38.32 -18.14
C GLN A 78 -27.92 37.83 -16.90
N ALA A 79 -26.62 37.57 -17.06
CA ALA A 79 -25.77 37.02 -16.02
C ALA A 79 -24.99 38.12 -15.28
N ASP A 80 -24.92 38.00 -13.96
CA ASP A 80 -23.96 38.75 -13.15
C ASP A 80 -22.56 38.16 -13.31
N LEU A 81 -22.43 36.83 -13.25
CA LEU A 81 -21.18 36.10 -13.41
C LEU A 81 -21.11 35.48 -14.81
N LYS A 82 -20.12 35.86 -15.61
CA LYS A 82 -19.96 35.43 -17.01
C LYS A 82 -18.69 34.59 -17.12
N MET A 83 -18.87 33.29 -17.22
CA MET A 83 -17.78 32.32 -17.25
C MET A 83 -17.59 31.81 -18.67
N SER A 84 -16.36 31.86 -19.16
CA SER A 84 -16.05 31.38 -20.49
C SER A 84 -14.63 30.85 -20.58
N PHE A 85 -14.37 30.05 -21.62
CA PHE A 85 -13.04 29.53 -21.91
C PHE A 85 -12.55 30.11 -23.23
N GLY A 86 -11.28 30.49 -23.30
CA GLY A 86 -10.69 30.94 -24.54
C GLY A 86 -9.15 30.97 -24.49
N PRO A 87 -8.49 30.91 -25.65
CA PRO A 87 -7.03 30.99 -25.73
C PRO A 87 -6.54 32.43 -25.92
N ARG A 88 -5.33 32.73 -25.42
CA ARG A 88 -4.56 33.96 -25.71
C ARG A 88 -5.37 35.25 -25.55
N THR A 89 -5.66 35.98 -26.63
CA THR A 89 -6.38 37.27 -26.60
C THR A 89 -7.91 37.11 -26.57
N HIS A 90 -8.41 35.87 -26.61
CA HIS A 90 -9.83 35.50 -26.53
C HIS A 90 -10.74 36.16 -27.57
N TYR A 91 -10.39 36.05 -28.85
CA TYR A 91 -11.34 36.32 -29.93
C TYR A 91 -12.37 35.18 -30.01
N GLY A 92 -13.67 35.49 -29.99
CA GLY A 92 -14.73 34.53 -30.35
C GLY A 92 -15.55 33.92 -29.20
N THR A 93 -15.45 34.41 -27.98
CA THR A 93 -16.40 34.09 -26.90
C THR A 93 -17.70 34.86 -27.09
N SER A 94 -18.84 34.17 -26.98
CA SER A 94 -20.16 34.78 -27.19
C SER A 94 -20.45 35.74 -26.04
N GLY A 95 -20.28 37.04 -26.28
CA GLY A 95 -20.57 38.09 -25.29
C GLY A 95 -19.46 39.14 -25.10
N GLU A 96 -18.26 38.93 -25.68
CA GLU A 96 -17.13 39.85 -25.55
C GLU A 96 -16.30 39.94 -26.83
N ASN A 97 -15.97 41.17 -27.25
CA ASN A 97 -15.24 41.39 -28.50
C ASN A 97 -13.71 41.49 -28.30
N THR A 98 -13.24 41.80 -27.07
CA THR A 98 -11.80 41.94 -26.73
C THR A 98 -11.53 41.82 -25.22
N CYS A 99 -10.59 40.96 -24.80
CA CYS A 99 -10.00 40.97 -23.45
C CYS A 99 -8.62 41.65 -23.46
N ARG A 100 -8.35 42.56 -22.51
CA ARG A 100 -7.06 43.31 -22.44
C ARG A 100 -5.93 42.50 -21.81
N TYR A 101 -6.25 41.40 -21.15
CA TYR A 101 -5.29 40.51 -20.48
C TYR A 101 -5.24 39.20 -21.26
N PRO A 102 -4.24 39.02 -22.15
CA PRO A 102 -4.08 37.78 -22.87
C PRO A 102 -3.47 36.70 -21.97
N PHE A 103 -3.83 35.44 -22.21
CA PHE A 103 -3.12 34.31 -21.63
C PHE A 103 -1.76 34.06 -22.29
N ASP A 104 -0.89 33.38 -21.55
CA ASP A 104 0.50 33.08 -21.88
C ASP A 104 0.71 31.65 -22.41
N GLY A 105 -0.33 30.82 -22.44
CA GLY A 105 -0.29 29.43 -22.86
C GLY A 105 -0.02 28.48 -21.69
N GLU A 106 0.27 27.21 -22.00
CA GLU A 106 0.31 26.12 -21.00
C GLU A 106 1.30 26.34 -19.83
N GLY A 107 0.82 26.11 -18.60
CA GLY A 107 1.58 26.07 -17.36
C GLY A 107 1.81 27.44 -16.68
N GLY A 108 1.22 28.51 -17.21
CA GLY A 108 1.40 29.89 -16.78
C GLY A 108 0.21 30.42 -15.99
N VAL A 109 -0.60 31.24 -16.64
CA VAL A 109 -1.84 31.83 -16.12
C VAL A 109 -3.01 30.90 -16.42
N LEU A 110 -3.56 30.27 -15.39
CA LEU A 110 -4.61 29.26 -15.55
C LEU A 110 -5.98 29.86 -15.89
N ALA A 111 -6.25 31.01 -15.31
CA ALA A 111 -7.50 31.74 -15.43
C ALA A 111 -7.31 33.15 -14.86
N HIS A 112 -8.27 34.04 -15.14
CA HIS A 112 -8.42 35.29 -14.41
C HIS A 112 -9.88 35.67 -14.24
N ALA A 113 -10.14 36.42 -13.17
CA ALA A 113 -11.45 36.93 -12.82
C ALA A 113 -11.42 38.46 -12.64
N PHE A 114 -12.55 39.09 -12.96
CA PHE A 114 -12.79 40.50 -12.74
C PHE A 114 -13.66 40.68 -11.49
N ALA A 115 -13.21 41.54 -10.57
CA ALA A 115 -13.94 41.81 -9.34
C ALA A 115 -15.33 42.44 -9.63
N PRO A 116 -16.29 42.39 -8.68
CA PRO A 116 -17.57 43.06 -8.83
C PRO A 116 -17.43 44.54 -9.19
N PRO A 117 -18.32 45.11 -10.01
CA PRO A 117 -19.53 44.51 -10.59
C PRO A 117 -19.34 43.91 -12.01
N ASP A 118 -18.10 43.70 -12.47
CA ASP A 118 -17.83 43.23 -13.83
C ASP A 118 -18.26 41.75 -14.00
N GLY A 119 -17.78 40.89 -13.10
CA GLY A 119 -18.23 39.50 -12.99
C GLY A 119 -17.78 38.57 -14.11
N ARG A 120 -16.88 39.00 -14.99
CA ARG A 120 -16.27 38.11 -16.00
C ARG A 120 -15.22 37.20 -15.37
N LEU A 121 -15.15 35.97 -15.88
CA LEU A 121 -14.19 34.95 -15.49
C LEU A 121 -13.79 34.17 -16.73
N HIS A 122 -12.50 34.20 -17.08
CA HIS A 122 -11.97 33.49 -18.23
C HIS A 122 -11.04 32.37 -17.77
N PHE A 123 -11.24 31.19 -18.33
CA PHE A 123 -10.37 30.02 -18.19
C PHE A 123 -9.48 29.87 -19.42
N ASP A 124 -8.20 29.57 -19.24
CA ASP A 124 -7.27 29.41 -20.37
C ASP A 124 -7.50 28.10 -21.11
N GLU A 125 -8.05 28.19 -22.33
CA GLU A 125 -8.32 27.03 -23.17
C GLU A 125 -7.04 26.38 -23.74
N GLU A 126 -5.86 26.98 -23.52
CA GLU A 126 -4.57 26.33 -23.77
C GLU A 126 -4.06 25.49 -22.57
N GLU A 127 -4.72 25.55 -21.41
CA GLU A 127 -4.52 24.61 -20.29
C GLU A 127 -5.32 23.32 -20.53
N THR A 128 -4.83 22.19 -20.02
CA THR A 128 -5.62 20.95 -20.02
C THR A 128 -6.45 20.87 -18.74
N PHE A 129 -7.72 21.29 -18.81
CA PHE A 129 -8.61 21.22 -17.65
C PHE A 129 -9.05 19.79 -17.35
N THR A 130 -8.90 19.39 -16.10
CA THR A 130 -9.26 18.06 -15.60
C THR A 130 -10.19 18.15 -14.40
N ASP A 131 -10.86 17.03 -14.10
CA ASP A 131 -11.68 16.88 -12.90
C ASP A 131 -11.19 15.66 -12.09
N LEU A 132 -11.11 15.83 -10.78
CA LEU A 132 -10.65 14.84 -9.79
C LEU A 132 -9.29 14.16 -10.08
N SER A 133 -8.41 14.79 -10.87
CA SER A 133 -7.15 14.22 -11.38
C SER A 133 -5.92 14.94 -10.82
N GLU A 134 -4.88 14.19 -10.43
CA GLU A 134 -3.55 14.75 -10.08
C GLU A 134 -2.79 15.22 -11.33
N GLU A 135 -3.19 14.75 -12.51
CA GLU A 135 -2.66 15.17 -13.80
C GLU A 135 -3.49 16.31 -14.39
N GLY A 136 -2.82 17.33 -14.94
CA GLY A 136 -3.44 18.52 -15.55
C GLY A 136 -3.90 19.59 -14.55
N THR A 137 -4.75 20.51 -15.02
CA THR A 137 -5.23 21.66 -14.25
C THR A 137 -6.64 21.39 -13.73
N ASN A 138 -6.81 21.26 -12.42
CA ASN A 138 -8.09 20.88 -11.82
C ASN A 138 -9.11 22.04 -11.92
N LEU A 139 -10.14 21.84 -12.75
CA LEU A 139 -11.15 22.88 -13.02
C LEU A 139 -11.90 23.30 -11.76
N LEU A 140 -12.21 22.38 -10.84
CA LEU A 140 -12.91 22.73 -9.60
C LEU A 140 -12.09 23.68 -8.74
N TYR A 141 -10.80 23.40 -8.55
CA TYR A 141 -9.91 24.27 -7.77
C TYR A 141 -9.84 25.67 -8.38
N VAL A 142 -9.55 25.74 -9.69
CA VAL A 142 -9.43 27.02 -10.41
C VAL A 142 -10.75 27.77 -10.37
N ALA A 143 -11.88 27.10 -10.62
CA ALA A 143 -13.20 27.73 -10.55
C ALA A 143 -13.53 28.27 -9.15
N VAL A 144 -13.28 27.50 -8.08
CA VAL A 144 -13.54 27.99 -6.71
C VAL A 144 -12.68 29.23 -6.43
N HIS A 145 -11.40 29.21 -6.82
CA HIS A 145 -10.47 30.33 -6.66
C HIS A 145 -10.96 31.59 -7.39
N GLU A 146 -11.18 31.48 -8.70
CA GLU A 146 -11.56 32.62 -9.54
C GLU A 146 -12.96 33.16 -9.20
N ILE A 147 -13.90 32.28 -8.81
CA ILE A 147 -15.21 32.71 -8.31
C ILE A 147 -15.03 33.56 -7.03
N GLY A 148 -14.09 33.23 -6.16
CA GLY A 148 -13.79 34.06 -4.98
C GLY A 148 -13.41 35.50 -5.36
N HIS A 149 -12.63 35.69 -6.42
CA HIS A 149 -12.34 37.03 -6.98
C HIS A 149 -13.58 37.71 -7.57
N ASN A 150 -14.39 36.96 -8.33
CA ASN A 150 -15.68 37.40 -8.85
C ASN A 150 -16.68 37.80 -7.75
N LEU A 151 -16.47 37.34 -6.52
CA LEU A 151 -17.26 37.71 -5.34
C LEU A 151 -16.61 38.84 -4.50
N GLY A 152 -15.39 39.27 -4.83
CA GLY A 152 -14.72 40.42 -4.22
C GLY A 152 -13.54 40.08 -3.30
N LEU A 153 -13.13 38.81 -3.20
CA LEU A 153 -11.95 38.42 -2.43
C LEU A 153 -10.66 38.76 -3.18
N ARG A 154 -9.60 39.09 -2.46
CA ARG A 154 -8.24 39.24 -2.99
C ARG A 154 -7.36 38.12 -2.51
N HIS A 155 -6.23 37.92 -3.19
CA HIS A 155 -5.24 36.91 -2.85
C HIS A 155 -4.92 36.89 -1.35
N SER A 156 -4.98 35.68 -0.79
CA SER A 156 -4.54 35.42 0.58
C SER A 156 -3.04 35.14 0.61
N ASN A 157 -2.38 35.53 1.69
CA ASN A 157 -1.00 35.15 1.96
C ASN A 157 -0.89 33.78 2.67
N VAL A 158 -2.03 33.15 3.01
CA VAL A 158 -2.07 31.83 3.63
C VAL A 158 -1.98 30.77 2.55
N ARG A 159 -0.90 29.98 2.57
CA ARG A 159 -0.61 28.98 1.53
C ARG A 159 -1.71 27.93 1.34
N ASP A 160 -2.43 27.58 2.41
CA ASP A 160 -3.48 26.57 2.38
C ASP A 160 -4.87 27.14 2.02
N ALA A 161 -4.98 28.46 1.88
CA ALA A 161 -6.20 29.12 1.43
C ALA A 161 -6.46 28.86 -0.05
N VAL A 162 -7.72 28.68 -0.43
CA VAL A 162 -8.07 28.48 -1.83
C VAL A 162 -7.72 29.72 -2.63
N ILE A 163 -7.86 30.92 -2.06
CA ILE A 163 -7.51 32.21 -2.68
C ILE A 163 -6.00 32.51 -2.61
N TYR A 164 -5.14 31.53 -2.32
CA TYR A 164 -3.68 31.67 -2.47
C TYR A 164 -3.29 31.77 -3.96
N PRO A 165 -2.42 32.71 -4.37
CA PRO A 165 -2.21 33.07 -5.79
C PRO A 165 -1.63 31.97 -6.68
N ALA A 166 -0.85 31.03 -6.10
CA ALA A 166 -0.23 29.96 -6.89
C ALA A 166 -1.08 28.69 -6.84
N TYR A 167 -1.22 28.02 -7.97
CA TYR A 167 -1.84 26.70 -8.04
C TYR A 167 -0.88 25.66 -7.45
N LEU A 168 -1.37 24.92 -6.44
CA LEU A 168 -0.58 23.93 -5.71
C LEU A 168 -0.83 22.49 -6.20
N GLY A 169 -1.55 22.32 -7.32
CA GLY A 169 -1.97 21.02 -7.84
C GLY A 169 -3.34 20.60 -7.32
N TYR A 170 -3.77 19.42 -7.75
CA TYR A 170 -5.05 18.85 -7.35
C TYR A 170 -5.10 18.58 -5.85
N LYS A 171 -6.18 19.05 -5.23
CA LYS A 171 -6.49 18.82 -3.82
C LYS A 171 -7.77 17.97 -3.73
N PRO A 172 -7.66 16.65 -3.49
CA PRO A 172 -8.82 15.75 -3.47
C PRO A 172 -9.83 16.08 -2.36
N ASP A 173 -9.39 16.75 -1.30
CA ASP A 173 -10.25 17.27 -0.22
C ASP A 173 -10.21 18.82 -0.23
N LEU A 174 -10.58 19.41 -1.37
CA LEU A 174 -10.64 20.87 -1.51
C LEU A 174 -11.65 21.44 -0.52
N LYS A 175 -11.21 22.37 0.32
CA LYS A 175 -12.00 23.01 1.38
C LYS A 175 -11.60 24.47 1.48
N LEU A 176 -12.59 25.34 1.67
CA LEU A 176 -12.32 26.75 1.98
C LEU A 176 -11.57 26.83 3.32
N HIS A 177 -10.47 27.58 3.33
CA HIS A 177 -9.74 27.86 4.54
C HIS A 177 -10.52 28.86 5.40
N SER A 178 -10.23 28.91 6.71
CA SER A 178 -10.84 29.88 7.63
C SER A 178 -10.65 31.32 7.17
N ASP A 179 -9.58 31.59 6.44
CA ASP A 179 -9.28 32.88 5.81
C ASP A 179 -10.22 33.22 4.66
N ASP A 180 -10.49 32.26 3.76
CA ASP A 180 -11.44 32.42 2.65
C ASP A 180 -12.85 32.67 3.20
N ILE A 181 -13.24 31.91 4.23
CA ILE A 181 -14.54 32.01 4.91
C ILE A 181 -14.69 33.37 5.61
N ALA A 182 -13.66 33.81 6.35
CA ALA A 182 -13.67 35.12 7.00
C ALA A 182 -13.75 36.25 5.95
N GLY A 183 -13.05 36.11 4.83
CA GLY A 183 -13.10 37.04 3.71
C GLY A 183 -14.51 37.18 3.15
N ILE A 184 -15.15 36.08 2.75
CA ILE A 184 -16.46 36.14 2.12
C ILE A 184 -17.55 36.60 3.09
N GLN A 185 -17.48 36.17 4.35
CA GLN A 185 -18.42 36.59 5.40
C GLN A 185 -18.24 38.06 5.76
N SER A 186 -17.05 38.64 5.60
CA SER A 186 -16.86 40.08 5.78
C SER A 186 -17.57 40.92 4.72
N LEU A 187 -17.81 40.37 3.52
CA LEU A 187 -18.49 41.05 2.42
C LEU A 187 -20.01 40.87 2.47
N TYR A 188 -20.46 39.65 2.75
CA TYR A 188 -21.87 39.26 2.61
C TYR A 188 -22.56 38.87 3.93
N GLY A 189 -21.83 38.87 5.05
CA GLY A 189 -22.31 38.38 6.34
C GLY A 189 -22.23 36.87 6.48
N ARG A 190 -22.58 36.37 7.67
CA ARG A 190 -22.66 34.93 7.97
C ARG A 190 -24.11 34.49 7.99
N ASP A 191 -24.42 33.43 7.26
CA ASP A 191 -25.65 32.68 7.46
C ASP A 191 -25.48 31.77 8.69
N LYS A 192 -26.29 32.02 9.74
CA LYS A 192 -26.09 31.39 11.06
C LYS A 192 -26.44 29.90 11.08
N ASP A 193 -27.36 29.46 10.21
CA ASP A 193 -27.87 28.09 10.20
C ASP A 193 -27.06 27.20 9.23
N LEU A 194 -26.74 27.72 8.04
CA LEU A 194 -25.87 27.06 7.08
C LEU A 194 -24.43 26.89 7.60
N GLY A 195 -23.90 27.91 8.29
CA GLY A 195 -22.55 27.86 8.83
C GLY A 195 -22.34 26.75 9.86
N LYS A 196 -23.28 26.53 10.79
CA LYS A 196 -23.13 25.48 11.83
C LYS A 196 -23.17 24.06 11.23
N SER A 197 -24.08 23.82 10.28
CA SER A 197 -24.21 22.53 9.60
C SER A 197 -22.98 22.22 8.73
N TYR A 198 -22.51 23.22 7.97
CA TYR A 198 -21.31 23.09 7.16
C TYR A 198 -20.05 22.84 8.01
N ASP A 199 -19.87 23.62 9.09
CA ASP A 199 -18.73 23.47 10.00
C ASP A 199 -18.73 22.07 10.64
N ALA A 200 -19.90 21.58 11.08
CA ALA A 200 -20.07 20.25 11.67
C ALA A 200 -19.78 19.13 10.66
N HIS A 201 -20.43 19.11 9.50
CA HIS A 201 -20.21 18.09 8.46
C HIS A 201 -18.75 18.03 8.01
N ASN A 202 -18.16 19.20 7.75
CA ASN A 202 -16.78 19.31 7.31
C ASN A 202 -15.78 18.91 8.42
N SER A 203 -16.10 19.18 9.69
CA SER A 203 -15.29 18.71 10.82
C SER A 203 -15.31 17.19 10.93
N THR A 204 -16.50 16.55 10.83
CA THR A 204 -16.67 15.10 10.90
C THR A 204 -15.98 14.40 9.72
N GLU A 205 -16.15 14.89 8.49
CA GLU A 205 -15.47 14.32 7.32
C GLU A 205 -13.95 14.47 7.39
N ARG A 206 -13.43 15.62 7.85
CA ARG A 206 -11.98 15.80 8.08
C ARG A 206 -11.47 14.82 9.13
N HIS A 207 -12.21 14.66 10.22
CA HIS A 207 -11.82 13.75 11.29
C HIS A 207 -11.82 12.29 10.81
N GLN A 208 -12.86 11.87 10.09
CA GLN A 208 -12.98 10.51 9.57
C GLN A 208 -11.93 10.19 8.50
N ALA A 209 -11.70 11.08 7.52
CA ALA A 209 -10.69 10.90 6.49
C ALA A 209 -9.26 10.91 7.06
N SER A 210 -8.99 11.78 8.04
CA SER A 210 -7.70 11.82 8.74
C SER A 210 -7.49 10.57 9.59
N THR A 211 -8.52 10.14 10.32
CA THR A 211 -8.47 8.91 11.14
C THR A 211 -8.22 7.69 10.28
N GLU A 212 -8.95 7.52 9.17
CA GLU A 212 -8.73 6.40 8.23
C GLU A 212 -7.29 6.39 7.71
N ARG A 213 -6.76 7.55 7.31
CA ARG A 213 -5.38 7.68 6.83
C ARG A 213 -4.36 7.31 7.91
N ILE A 214 -4.56 7.77 9.14
CA ILE A 214 -3.65 7.49 10.27
C ILE A 214 -3.69 6.00 10.62
N VAL A 215 -4.88 5.42 10.81
CA VAL A 215 -5.06 4.00 11.12
C VAL A 215 -4.38 3.14 10.06
N ARG A 216 -4.60 3.48 8.78
CA ARG A 216 -4.00 2.82 7.64
C ARG A 216 -2.47 2.84 7.70
N ILE A 217 -1.86 4.02 7.89
CA ILE A 217 -0.40 4.18 7.99
C ILE A 217 0.16 3.36 9.15
N VAL A 218 -0.45 3.48 10.34
CA VAL A 218 -0.02 2.75 11.55
C VAL A 218 -0.03 1.25 11.31
N PHE A 219 -1.10 0.72 10.73
CA PHE A 219 -1.21 -0.72 10.47
C PHE A 219 -0.16 -1.24 9.48
N VAL A 220 0.16 -0.48 8.42
CA VAL A 220 1.25 -0.84 7.50
C VAL A 220 2.60 -0.92 8.21
N TRP A 221 2.92 0.09 9.00
CA TRP A 221 4.20 0.14 9.70
C TRP A 221 4.33 -1.01 10.71
N ILE A 222 3.24 -1.41 11.37
CA ILE A 222 3.23 -2.60 12.23
C ILE A 222 3.57 -3.86 11.40
N ILE A 223 2.93 -4.08 10.25
CA ILE A 223 3.22 -5.23 9.38
C ILE A 223 4.69 -5.23 8.95
N ILE A 224 5.22 -4.07 8.56
CA ILE A 224 6.62 -3.91 8.13
C ILE A 224 7.57 -4.27 9.28
N VAL A 225 7.34 -3.74 10.48
CA VAL A 225 8.19 -4.02 11.65
C VAL A 225 8.15 -5.50 12.03
N VAL A 226 6.95 -6.09 12.11
CA VAL A 226 6.79 -7.53 12.41
C VAL A 226 7.50 -8.38 11.37
N GLY A 227 7.34 -8.06 10.09
CA GLY A 227 8.00 -8.78 9.00
C GLY A 227 9.52 -8.64 9.04
N LEU A 228 10.07 -7.46 9.33
CA LEU A 228 11.51 -7.25 9.44
C LEU A 228 12.10 -8.02 10.61
N VAL A 229 11.46 -7.98 11.79
CA VAL A 229 11.90 -8.72 12.98
C VAL A 229 11.86 -10.22 12.72
N GLY A 230 10.74 -10.74 12.23
CA GLY A 230 10.55 -12.17 12.00
C GLY A 230 11.51 -12.72 10.94
N ASN A 231 11.68 -12.04 9.81
CA ASN A 231 12.60 -12.50 8.77
C ASN A 231 14.07 -12.36 9.20
N SER A 232 14.43 -11.33 9.95
CA SER A 232 15.79 -11.19 10.52
C SER A 232 16.10 -12.30 11.52
N PHE A 233 15.11 -12.72 12.30
CA PHE A 233 15.23 -13.84 13.23
C PHE A 233 15.57 -15.16 12.50
N ILE A 234 14.91 -15.46 11.37
CA ILE A 234 15.23 -16.66 10.56
C ILE A 234 16.70 -16.65 10.13
N VAL A 235 17.19 -15.50 9.64
CA VAL A 235 18.59 -15.35 9.21
C VAL A 235 19.54 -15.55 10.39
N ALA A 236 19.23 -14.97 11.55
CA ALA A 236 20.03 -15.08 12.76
C ALA A 236 20.10 -16.52 13.29
N VAL A 237 18.99 -17.27 13.27
CA VAL A 237 18.93 -18.67 13.70
C VAL A 237 19.86 -19.54 12.85
N LEU A 238 19.84 -19.41 11.51
CA LEU A 238 20.71 -20.21 10.64
C LEU A 238 22.21 -19.87 10.82
N LYS A 239 22.50 -18.59 11.11
CA LYS A 239 23.87 -18.14 11.42
C LYS A 239 24.36 -18.74 12.73
N SER A 240 23.51 -18.74 13.76
CA SER A 240 23.84 -19.11 15.14
C SER A 240 23.91 -20.62 15.37
N PHE A 241 23.14 -21.41 14.62
CA PHE A 241 23.06 -22.87 14.80
C PHE A 241 23.58 -23.63 13.56
N PRO A 242 24.88 -23.96 13.50
CA PRO A 242 25.46 -24.70 12.38
C PRO A 242 24.78 -26.05 12.09
N ARG A 243 24.25 -26.71 13.14
CA ARG A 243 23.54 -27.99 13.03
C ARG A 243 22.27 -27.93 12.18
N MET A 244 21.70 -26.73 11.98
CA MET A 244 20.49 -26.53 11.16
C MET A 244 20.80 -26.12 9.72
N ARG A 245 22.07 -26.13 9.28
CA ARG A 245 22.46 -25.69 7.93
C ARG A 245 22.19 -26.75 6.86
N THR A 246 20.91 -26.89 6.51
CA THR A 246 20.45 -27.71 5.39
C THR A 246 20.21 -26.86 4.14
N THR A 247 20.20 -27.46 2.96
CA THR A 247 19.93 -26.77 1.69
C THR A 247 18.58 -26.07 1.67
N ILE A 248 17.56 -26.69 2.26
CA ILE A 248 16.24 -26.07 2.42
C ILE A 248 16.31 -24.85 3.33
N ASN A 249 17.03 -24.91 4.45
CA ASN A 249 17.11 -23.77 5.36
C ASN A 249 17.86 -22.58 4.73
N TYR A 250 18.83 -22.83 3.84
CA TYR A 250 19.43 -21.78 3.01
C TYR A 250 18.41 -21.16 2.03
N LEU A 251 17.54 -21.97 1.41
CA LEU A 251 16.45 -21.45 0.55
C LEU A 251 15.42 -20.64 1.35
N LEU A 252 15.11 -21.03 2.60
CA LEU A 252 14.25 -20.24 3.48
C LEU A 252 14.89 -18.90 3.86
N VAL A 253 16.21 -18.87 4.10
CA VAL A 253 16.96 -17.62 4.30
C VAL A 253 16.96 -16.75 3.04
N ASN A 254 17.00 -17.35 1.84
CA ASN A 254 16.86 -16.60 0.60
C ASN A 254 15.49 -15.91 0.49
N VAL A 255 14.40 -16.60 0.85
CA VAL A 255 13.05 -16.00 0.94
C VAL A 255 13.03 -14.87 1.96
N ALA A 256 13.57 -15.10 3.18
CA ALA A 256 13.64 -14.07 4.22
C ALA A 256 14.43 -12.82 3.78
N ALA A 257 15.51 -12.98 3.01
CA ALA A 257 16.26 -11.86 2.46
C ALA A 257 15.47 -11.08 1.39
N ALA A 258 14.72 -11.77 0.53
CA ALA A 258 13.81 -11.15 -0.43
C ALA A 258 12.67 -10.39 0.27
N ASP A 259 12.09 -10.96 1.32
CA ASP A 259 11.05 -10.32 2.14
C ASP A 259 11.56 -9.06 2.82
N ILE A 260 12.73 -9.11 3.50
CA ILE A 260 13.35 -7.94 4.13
C ILE A 260 13.56 -6.83 3.09
N THR A 261 14.08 -7.18 1.91
CA THR A 261 14.30 -6.22 0.82
C THR A 261 12.98 -5.58 0.37
N THR A 262 11.90 -6.37 0.23
CA THR A 262 10.56 -5.88 -0.12
C THR A 262 10.03 -4.90 0.91
N LEU A 263 10.14 -5.26 2.19
CA LEU A 263 9.63 -4.46 3.31
C LEU A 263 10.36 -3.11 3.40
N LEU A 264 11.69 -3.09 3.26
CA LEU A 264 12.48 -1.86 3.31
C LEU A 264 12.18 -0.91 2.14
N PHE A 265 12.14 -1.42 0.91
CA PHE A 265 11.87 -0.58 -0.26
C PHE A 265 10.41 -0.12 -0.32
N THR A 266 9.46 -0.96 0.11
CA THR A 266 8.07 -0.53 0.24
C THR A 266 7.91 0.51 1.36
N ALA A 267 8.63 0.39 2.48
CA ALA A 267 8.63 1.42 3.51
C ALA A 267 9.06 2.78 2.95
N MET A 268 10.11 2.82 2.13
CA MET A 268 10.54 4.05 1.44
C MET A 268 9.50 4.56 0.45
N HIS A 269 8.86 3.68 -0.32
CA HIS A 269 7.80 4.04 -1.27
C HIS A 269 6.60 4.71 -0.59
N LEU A 270 6.29 4.33 0.65
CA LEU A 270 5.14 4.84 1.41
C LEU A 270 5.38 6.20 2.07
N ILE A 271 6.63 6.69 2.10
CA ILE A 271 6.94 8.00 2.66
C ILE A 271 6.48 9.07 1.67
N PRO A 272 5.55 9.96 2.04
CA PRO A 272 5.09 11.02 1.15
C PRO A 272 6.24 11.99 0.90
N ILE A 273 6.59 12.19 -0.37
CA ILE A 273 7.57 13.21 -0.78
C ILE A 273 6.90 14.58 -0.62
N GLN A 274 7.26 15.29 0.44
CA GLN A 274 6.77 16.64 0.69
C GLN A 274 7.65 17.66 -0.06
N GLY A 275 7.03 18.48 -0.90
CA GLY A 275 7.74 19.52 -1.67
C GLY A 275 7.95 19.16 -3.14
N PRO A 276 8.74 19.96 -3.88
CA PRO A 276 8.99 19.71 -5.29
C PRO A 276 9.78 18.40 -5.46
N PHE A 277 9.37 17.58 -6.43
CA PHE A 277 10.11 16.37 -6.76
C PHE A 277 11.54 16.74 -7.20
N PRO A 278 12.58 16.05 -6.70
CA PRO A 278 13.96 16.44 -6.97
C PRO A 278 14.30 16.26 -8.45
N ASN A 279 15.03 17.22 -9.02
CA ASN A 279 15.48 17.18 -10.41
C ASN A 279 16.83 16.43 -10.54
N GLY A 280 17.16 16.03 -11.77
CA GLY A 280 18.44 15.40 -12.10
C GLY A 280 18.55 13.95 -11.66
N ALA A 281 19.77 13.51 -11.30
CA ALA A 281 20.07 12.11 -10.98
C ALA A 281 19.25 11.57 -9.79
N LEU A 282 19.00 12.41 -8.78
CA LEU A 282 18.20 12.04 -7.62
C LEU A 282 16.74 11.75 -7.99
N GLY A 283 16.14 12.59 -8.85
CA GLY A 283 14.79 12.34 -9.37
C GLY A 283 14.68 11.04 -10.16
N SER A 284 15.66 10.78 -11.03
CA SER A 284 15.74 9.53 -11.79
C SER A 284 15.85 8.30 -10.87
N PHE A 285 16.71 8.38 -9.85
CA PHE A 285 16.85 7.33 -8.84
C PHE A 285 15.54 7.08 -8.08
N LEU A 286 14.89 8.13 -7.58
CA LEU A 286 13.63 7.99 -6.88
C LEU A 286 12.54 7.40 -7.78
N CYS A 287 12.45 7.81 -9.05
CA CYS A 287 11.51 7.21 -10.00
C CYS A 287 11.75 5.71 -10.19
N LYS A 288 13.00 5.30 -10.39
CA LYS A 288 13.37 3.93 -10.73
C LYS A 288 13.29 2.95 -9.55
N PHE A 289 13.66 3.41 -8.36
CA PHE A 289 13.83 2.54 -7.19
C PHE A 289 12.76 2.73 -6.09
N VAL A 290 12.19 3.92 -5.95
CA VAL A 290 11.30 4.26 -4.83
C VAL A 290 9.86 4.46 -5.29
N TYR A 291 9.60 5.40 -6.20
CA TYR A 291 8.26 5.79 -6.64
C TYR A 291 7.54 4.67 -7.39
N THR A 292 8.22 3.93 -8.26
CA THR A 292 7.60 2.81 -9.01
C THR A 292 7.57 1.49 -8.24
N ASN A 293 8.31 1.39 -7.13
CA ASN A 293 8.44 0.16 -6.33
C ASN A 293 8.87 -1.08 -7.15
N ASN A 294 9.69 -0.91 -8.19
CA ASN A 294 10.16 -2.01 -9.04
C ASN A 294 10.99 -3.06 -8.26
N ILE A 295 11.56 -2.72 -7.12
CA ILE A 295 12.30 -3.67 -6.28
C ILE A 295 11.37 -4.75 -5.72
N THR A 296 10.12 -4.42 -5.39
CA THR A 296 9.11 -5.40 -4.97
C THR A 296 8.85 -6.44 -6.06
N MET A 297 8.95 -6.06 -7.34
CA MET A 297 8.88 -7.05 -8.43
C MET A 297 10.03 -8.04 -8.37
N VAL A 298 11.27 -7.55 -8.25
CA VAL A 298 12.46 -8.41 -8.20
C VAL A 298 12.36 -9.44 -7.07
N THR A 299 12.00 -9.00 -5.87
CA THR A 299 11.94 -9.86 -4.68
C THR A 299 10.79 -10.85 -4.72
N LEU A 300 9.64 -10.47 -5.28
CA LEU A 300 8.54 -11.41 -5.53
C LEU A 300 8.97 -12.49 -6.54
N LEU A 301 9.72 -12.14 -7.59
CA LEU A 301 10.26 -13.13 -8.53
C LEU A 301 11.27 -14.06 -7.89
N VAL A 302 12.19 -13.53 -7.07
CA VAL A 302 13.12 -14.36 -6.28
C VAL A 302 12.34 -15.34 -5.41
N THR A 303 11.26 -14.89 -4.77
CA THR A 303 10.41 -15.73 -3.92
C THR A 303 9.72 -16.82 -4.74
N THR A 304 9.05 -16.49 -5.85
CA THR A 304 8.40 -17.46 -6.74
C THR A 304 9.38 -18.53 -7.25
N LEU A 305 10.55 -18.12 -7.73
CA LEU A 305 11.58 -19.03 -8.25
C LEU A 305 12.10 -19.94 -7.12
N THR A 306 12.32 -19.39 -5.93
CA THR A 306 12.77 -20.15 -4.76
C THR A 306 11.74 -21.18 -4.32
N LEU A 307 10.46 -20.80 -4.23
CA LEU A 307 9.36 -21.71 -3.87
C LEU A 307 9.18 -22.81 -4.91
N THR A 308 9.35 -22.49 -6.20
CA THR A 308 9.32 -23.48 -7.29
C THR A 308 10.46 -24.48 -7.15
N LEU A 309 11.67 -24.01 -6.88
CA LEU A 309 12.83 -24.87 -6.62
C LEU A 309 12.59 -25.77 -5.41
N VAL A 310 12.04 -25.22 -4.31
CA VAL A 310 11.69 -26.01 -3.12
C VAL A 310 10.69 -27.10 -3.49
N ALA A 311 9.63 -26.82 -4.26
CA ALA A 311 8.66 -27.82 -4.69
C ALA A 311 9.29 -28.93 -5.55
N VAL A 312 10.16 -28.56 -6.49
CA VAL A 312 10.89 -29.51 -7.35
C VAL A 312 11.84 -30.39 -6.54
N GLU A 313 12.60 -29.80 -5.61
CA GLU A 313 13.50 -30.55 -4.72
C GLU A 313 12.71 -31.55 -3.85
N ARG A 314 11.55 -31.16 -3.35
CA ARG A 314 10.68 -32.08 -2.59
C ARG A 314 10.12 -33.20 -3.44
N TYR A 315 9.73 -32.91 -4.67
CA TYR A 315 9.29 -33.93 -5.60
C TYR A 315 10.40 -34.94 -5.88
N HIS A 316 11.62 -34.48 -6.19
CA HIS A 316 12.76 -35.38 -6.40
C HIS A 316 13.09 -36.18 -5.13
N ALA A 317 13.05 -35.56 -3.96
CA ALA A 317 13.39 -36.22 -2.72
C ALA A 317 12.39 -37.28 -2.27
N LEU A 318 11.09 -37.08 -2.52
CA LEU A 318 10.04 -37.99 -2.07
C LEU A 318 9.62 -38.99 -3.14
N VAL A 319 9.63 -38.62 -4.42
CA VAL A 319 9.09 -39.45 -5.52
C VAL A 319 10.19 -40.10 -6.36
N LYS A 320 11.37 -39.48 -6.53
CA LYS A 320 12.48 -40.01 -7.35
C LYS A 320 13.83 -40.04 -6.60
N PRO A 321 13.96 -40.81 -5.52
CA PRO A 321 15.14 -40.78 -4.64
C PRO A 321 16.44 -41.27 -5.28
N LEU A 322 16.39 -42.07 -6.36
CA LEU A 322 17.56 -42.70 -6.99
C LEU A 322 18.28 -41.82 -8.02
N ILE A 323 17.77 -40.62 -8.32
CA ILE A 323 18.41 -39.67 -9.25
C ILE A 323 19.11 -38.59 -8.43
N THR A 324 20.21 -38.96 -7.76
CA THR A 324 20.96 -38.06 -6.87
C THR A 324 21.72 -36.95 -7.61
N SER A 325 22.04 -37.14 -8.90
CA SER A 325 22.82 -36.18 -9.70
C SER A 325 22.15 -34.82 -9.94
N ARG A 326 20.84 -34.69 -9.66
CA ARG A 326 20.07 -33.45 -9.84
C ARG A 326 19.66 -32.75 -8.54
N ARG A 327 20.10 -33.24 -7.38
CA ARG A 327 19.76 -32.63 -6.09
C ARG A 327 20.57 -31.37 -5.79
N VAL A 328 19.93 -30.44 -5.07
CA VAL A 328 20.61 -29.29 -4.49
C VAL A 328 21.41 -29.75 -3.27
N ASN A 329 22.70 -29.40 -3.26
CA ASN A 329 23.67 -29.74 -2.22
C ASN A 329 24.24 -28.46 -1.60
N THR A 330 24.92 -28.57 -0.47
CA THR A 330 25.52 -27.41 0.22
C THR A 330 26.60 -26.71 -0.59
N ASP A 331 27.23 -27.40 -1.54
CA ASP A 331 28.32 -26.85 -2.36
C ASP A 331 27.79 -26.03 -3.54
N ASN A 332 26.59 -26.35 -4.03
CA ASN A 332 25.99 -25.69 -5.21
C ASN A 332 24.91 -24.65 -4.84
N ILE A 333 24.38 -24.67 -3.61
CA ILE A 333 23.28 -23.80 -3.18
C ILE A 333 23.58 -22.31 -3.33
N ALA A 334 24.81 -21.88 -3.03
CA ALA A 334 25.21 -20.47 -3.15
C ALA A 334 25.12 -19.98 -4.59
N TYR A 335 25.61 -20.79 -5.55
CA TYR A 335 25.53 -20.47 -6.98
C TYR A 335 24.09 -20.44 -7.48
N ILE A 336 23.24 -21.34 -6.99
CA ILE A 336 21.81 -21.37 -7.32
C ILE A 336 21.12 -20.11 -6.83
N ILE A 337 21.36 -19.68 -5.58
CA ILE A 337 20.80 -18.45 -5.02
C ILE A 337 21.24 -17.24 -5.86
N VAL A 338 22.54 -17.10 -6.13
CA VAL A 338 23.05 -16.01 -6.98
C VAL A 338 22.40 -16.03 -8.37
N GLY A 339 22.23 -17.22 -8.95
CA GLY A 339 21.54 -17.41 -10.23
C GLY A 339 20.08 -16.96 -10.19
N ILE A 340 19.33 -17.28 -9.13
CA ILE A 340 17.94 -16.84 -8.94
C ILE A 340 17.85 -15.30 -8.93
N TRP A 341 18.72 -14.64 -8.15
CA TRP A 341 18.76 -13.18 -8.10
C TRP A 341 19.15 -12.57 -9.45
N ALA A 342 20.16 -13.11 -10.11
CA ALA A 342 20.59 -12.64 -11.42
C ALA A 342 19.48 -12.73 -12.47
N VAL A 343 18.76 -13.86 -12.52
CA VAL A 343 17.61 -14.05 -13.42
C VAL A 343 16.49 -13.08 -13.09
N ALA A 344 16.12 -12.92 -11.81
CA ALA A 344 15.07 -12.01 -11.39
C ALA A 344 15.41 -10.55 -11.74
N ILE A 345 16.64 -10.11 -11.48
CA ILE A 345 17.09 -8.75 -11.82
C ILE A 345 17.09 -8.55 -13.33
N ALA A 346 17.64 -9.50 -14.11
CA ALA A 346 17.67 -9.40 -15.56
C ALA A 346 16.26 -9.31 -16.17
N MET A 347 15.30 -10.04 -15.62
CA MET A 347 13.89 -10.01 -16.03
C MET A 347 13.13 -8.75 -15.63
N VAL A 348 13.61 -7.97 -14.67
CA VAL A 348 12.96 -6.70 -14.27
C VAL A 348 13.73 -5.49 -14.81
N LEU A 349 14.98 -5.68 -15.24
CA LEU A 349 15.87 -4.61 -15.72
C LEU A 349 15.22 -3.67 -16.76
N PRO A 350 14.41 -4.13 -17.73
CA PRO A 350 13.75 -3.22 -18.67
C PRO A 350 12.83 -2.18 -18.01
N LEU A 351 12.22 -2.49 -16.86
CA LEU A 351 11.42 -1.53 -16.09
C LEU A 351 12.29 -0.39 -15.52
N PHE A 352 13.48 -0.71 -15.02
CA PHE A 352 14.41 0.27 -14.48
C PHE A 352 15.01 1.18 -15.56
N VAL A 353 15.25 0.64 -16.74
CA VAL A 353 15.85 1.41 -17.85
C VAL A 353 14.80 2.27 -18.56
N SER A 354 13.55 1.80 -18.64
CA SER A 354 12.52 2.49 -19.42
C SER A 354 11.90 3.67 -18.67
N VAL A 355 11.75 3.59 -17.34
CA VAL A 355 11.14 4.67 -16.54
C VAL A 355 12.18 5.73 -16.18
N ASP A 356 11.88 7.00 -16.43
CA ASP A 356 12.72 8.11 -15.97
C ASP A 356 11.90 9.32 -15.48
N HIS A 357 12.59 10.23 -14.80
CA HIS A 357 12.02 11.47 -14.30
C HIS A 357 11.80 12.48 -15.45
N ARG A 358 10.55 12.92 -15.62
CA ARG A 358 10.15 13.88 -16.67
C ARG A 358 9.52 15.13 -16.03
N PRO A 359 10.27 16.24 -15.89
CA PRO A 359 9.82 17.42 -15.15
C PRO A 359 8.68 18.21 -15.84
N ASN A 360 8.49 18.00 -17.16
CA ASN A 360 7.49 18.72 -17.98
C ASN A 360 6.39 17.78 -18.49
N SER A 361 6.16 16.65 -17.82
CA SER A 361 5.12 15.68 -18.21
C SER A 361 4.06 15.61 -17.10
N ASN A 362 2.82 15.30 -17.48
CA ASN A 362 1.71 15.08 -16.56
C ASN A 362 2.01 14.06 -15.44
N SER A 363 2.96 13.15 -15.66
CA SER A 363 3.48 12.22 -14.65
C SER A 363 4.98 12.40 -14.46
N PHE A 364 5.40 12.67 -13.21
CA PHE A 364 6.81 12.87 -12.83
C PHE A 364 7.69 11.67 -13.19
N CYS A 365 7.15 10.45 -13.19
CA CYS A 365 7.88 9.22 -13.49
C CYS A 365 7.14 8.45 -14.59
N SER A 366 7.67 8.45 -15.80
CA SER A 366 7.02 7.86 -16.97
C SER A 366 8.00 7.20 -17.93
N PRO A 367 7.63 6.06 -18.55
CA PRO A 367 8.42 5.46 -19.62
C PRO A 367 8.37 6.25 -20.95
N GLY A 368 7.54 7.30 -21.03
CA GLY A 368 7.43 8.17 -22.20
C GLY A 368 7.03 7.41 -23.47
N ASP A 369 7.79 7.60 -24.55
CA ASP A 369 7.46 7.07 -25.89
C ASP A 369 7.50 5.53 -25.96
N LYS A 370 8.15 4.87 -24.99
CA LYS A 370 8.24 3.40 -24.91
C LYS A 370 7.07 2.76 -24.16
N MET A 371 6.00 3.53 -23.87
CA MET A 371 4.88 3.06 -23.08
C MET A 371 4.22 1.79 -23.65
N ASP A 372 4.03 1.70 -24.96
CA ASP A 372 3.33 0.55 -25.57
C ASP A 372 4.19 -0.72 -25.60
N GLU A 373 5.49 -0.60 -25.88
CA GLU A 373 6.44 -1.70 -25.75
C GLU A 373 6.51 -2.21 -24.30
N MET A 374 6.51 -1.27 -23.35
CA MET A 374 6.55 -1.58 -21.92
C MET A 374 5.28 -2.30 -21.46
N LYS A 375 4.10 -1.90 -21.93
CA LYS A 375 2.83 -2.60 -21.63
C LYS A 375 2.90 -4.08 -22.02
N VAL A 376 3.28 -4.35 -23.26
CA VAL A 376 3.40 -5.73 -23.78
C VAL A 376 4.40 -6.53 -22.96
N TYR A 377 5.54 -5.91 -22.62
CA TYR A 377 6.55 -6.55 -21.78
C TYR A 377 6.01 -6.94 -20.40
N VAL A 378 5.34 -6.02 -19.68
CA VAL A 378 4.75 -6.33 -18.36
C VAL A 378 3.75 -7.47 -18.46
N TYR A 379 2.90 -7.48 -19.48
CA TYR A 379 1.88 -8.53 -19.64
C TYR A 379 2.52 -9.90 -19.84
N CYS A 380 3.50 -9.99 -20.73
CA CYS A 380 4.26 -11.21 -20.97
C CYS A 380 5.01 -11.66 -19.71
N LEU A 381 5.68 -10.73 -19.03
CA LEU A 381 6.43 -10.98 -17.80
C LEU A 381 5.52 -11.58 -16.72
N MET A 382 4.37 -10.94 -16.47
CA MET A 382 3.40 -11.41 -15.47
C MET A 382 2.80 -12.76 -15.84
N ALA A 383 2.44 -12.96 -17.11
CA ALA A 383 1.86 -14.22 -17.57
C ALA A 383 2.85 -15.39 -17.40
N LEU A 384 4.09 -15.22 -17.87
CA LEU A 384 5.12 -16.26 -17.77
C LEU A 384 5.46 -16.60 -16.32
N LEU A 385 5.57 -15.58 -15.47
CA LEU A 385 6.01 -15.75 -14.08
C LEU A 385 4.89 -16.17 -13.14
N THR A 386 3.63 -16.06 -13.57
CA THR A 386 2.50 -16.66 -12.86
C THR A 386 2.29 -18.10 -13.34
N LEU A 387 2.20 -18.32 -14.65
CA LEU A 387 1.79 -19.61 -15.22
C LEU A 387 2.86 -20.69 -15.08
N ILE A 388 4.12 -20.41 -15.43
CA ILE A 388 5.17 -21.45 -15.42
C ILE A 388 5.42 -21.96 -14.00
N PRO A 389 5.64 -21.09 -12.98
CA PRO A 389 5.80 -21.53 -11.60
C PRO A 389 4.57 -22.24 -11.06
N PHE A 390 3.36 -21.71 -11.32
CA PHE A 390 2.12 -22.33 -10.86
C PHE A 390 1.96 -23.75 -11.40
N LEU A 391 2.15 -23.95 -12.70
CA LEU A 391 2.05 -25.28 -13.32
C LEU A 391 3.13 -26.24 -12.81
N ALA A 392 4.37 -25.76 -12.65
CA ALA A 392 5.45 -26.57 -12.11
C ALA A 392 5.18 -27.01 -10.65
N ILE A 393 4.75 -26.08 -9.80
CA ILE A 393 4.41 -26.34 -8.40
C ILE A 393 3.20 -27.28 -8.29
N ALA A 394 2.14 -27.02 -9.06
CA ALA A 394 0.94 -27.87 -9.10
C ALA A 394 1.29 -29.29 -9.54
N PHE A 395 2.11 -29.44 -10.58
CA PHE A 395 2.61 -30.76 -11.01
C PHE A 395 3.40 -31.47 -9.89
N CYS A 396 4.34 -30.77 -9.24
CA CYS A 396 5.15 -31.34 -8.18
C CYS A 396 4.27 -31.83 -7.01
N TYR A 397 3.35 -31.00 -6.53
CA TYR A 397 2.48 -31.38 -5.42
C TYR A 397 1.48 -32.47 -5.79
N PHE A 398 0.90 -32.43 -7.00
CA PHE A 398 0.05 -33.51 -7.48
C PHE A 398 0.80 -34.84 -7.45
N ARG A 399 2.03 -34.89 -7.97
CA ARG A 399 2.84 -36.12 -7.96
C ARG A 399 3.23 -36.57 -6.55
N ILE A 400 3.54 -35.64 -5.64
CA ILE A 400 3.85 -35.96 -4.24
C ILE A 400 2.62 -36.56 -3.55
N ILE A 401 1.44 -35.95 -3.70
CA ILE A 401 0.18 -36.45 -3.13
C ILE A 401 -0.13 -37.83 -3.71
N SER A 402 0.01 -38.01 -5.03
CA SER A 402 -0.23 -39.29 -5.67
C SER A 402 0.70 -40.41 -5.18
N GLY A 403 1.99 -40.09 -4.99
CA GLY A 403 2.96 -41.01 -4.40
C GLY A 403 2.69 -41.35 -2.92
N LEU A 404 2.07 -40.43 -2.18
CA LEU A 404 1.75 -40.59 -0.76
C LEU A 404 0.47 -41.39 -0.50
N TYR A 405 -0.55 -41.24 -1.34
CA TYR A 405 -1.90 -41.79 -1.10
C TYR A 405 -2.29 -42.95 -2.02
N PHE A 406 -1.76 -43.02 -3.25
CA PHE A 406 -2.23 -44.00 -4.25
C PHE A 406 -1.17 -45.03 -4.63
N GLU A 407 0.10 -44.63 -4.80
CA GLU A 407 1.15 -45.55 -5.25
C GLU A 407 1.89 -46.27 -4.10
N ASN A 408 1.72 -45.82 -2.83
CA ASN A 408 2.47 -46.30 -1.65
C ASN A 408 4.00 -46.37 -1.83
N THR A 409 4.55 -45.72 -2.87
CA THR A 409 5.97 -45.71 -3.23
C THR A 409 6.85 -45.04 -2.17
N ILE A 410 6.26 -44.15 -1.35
CA ILE A 410 6.93 -43.46 -0.25
C ILE A 410 6.98 -44.32 1.03
N CYS A 411 6.13 -45.36 1.14
CA CYS A 411 6.04 -46.26 2.29
C CYS A 411 6.76 -47.60 2.07
N SER A 412 7.33 -47.86 0.89
CA SER A 412 7.81 -49.19 0.53
C SER A 412 9.23 -49.17 -0.05
N ARG A 413 10.22 -48.76 0.76
CA ARG A 413 11.65 -49.14 0.60
C ARG A 413 12.60 -48.48 1.61
N GLY A 414 12.33 -48.68 2.90
CA GLY A 414 13.38 -48.80 3.91
C GLY A 414 13.24 -50.20 4.50
N GLN A 415 14.33 -50.96 4.65
CA GLN A 415 14.29 -52.18 5.46
C GLN A 415 13.96 -51.77 6.91
N GLY A 416 12.70 -51.92 7.29
CA GLY A 416 12.18 -51.58 8.62
C GLY A 416 10.82 -50.87 8.51
N PRO A 417 9.89 -51.10 9.45
CA PRO A 417 8.64 -50.36 9.50
C PRO A 417 8.99 -48.89 9.73
N SER A 418 8.78 -48.04 8.72
CA SER A 418 8.83 -46.59 8.92
C SER A 418 7.86 -46.25 10.05
N THR A 419 8.37 -45.72 11.15
CA THR A 419 7.54 -45.40 12.31
C THR A 419 6.40 -44.45 11.88
N PRO A 420 5.17 -44.59 12.42
CA PRO A 420 4.06 -43.66 12.13
C PRO A 420 4.44 -42.18 12.30
N GLN A 421 5.45 -41.92 13.14
CA GLN A 421 6.06 -40.61 13.39
C GLN A 421 6.77 -40.03 12.16
N GLU A 422 7.62 -40.79 11.45
CA GLU A 422 8.37 -40.29 10.28
C GLU A 422 7.46 -39.95 9.08
N LEU A 423 6.39 -40.74 8.86
CA LEU A 423 5.40 -40.46 7.82
C LEU A 423 4.59 -39.20 8.15
N GLY A 424 4.27 -39.00 9.43
CA GLY A 424 3.62 -37.79 9.93
C GLY A 424 4.45 -36.53 9.69
N GLU A 425 5.76 -36.59 9.94
CA GLU A 425 6.68 -35.47 9.71
C GLU A 425 6.81 -35.11 8.22
N LYS A 426 6.92 -36.11 7.33
CA LYS A 426 6.96 -35.90 5.87
C LYS A 426 5.66 -35.26 5.37
N LYS A 427 4.49 -35.70 5.85
CA LYS A 427 3.19 -35.12 5.50
C LYS A 427 3.06 -33.68 5.99
N ARG A 428 3.45 -33.39 7.24
CA ARG A 428 3.44 -32.03 7.81
C ARG A 428 4.30 -31.06 6.99
N LEU A 429 5.49 -31.50 6.58
CA LEU A 429 6.39 -30.69 5.74
C LEU A 429 5.79 -30.38 4.36
N VAL A 430 5.13 -31.34 3.72
CA VAL A 430 4.47 -31.10 2.41
C VAL A 430 3.29 -30.14 2.56
N VAL A 431 2.45 -30.32 3.59
CA VAL A 431 1.34 -29.41 3.89
C VAL A 431 1.83 -27.99 4.15
N LEU A 432 2.90 -27.84 4.94
CA LEU A 432 3.54 -26.54 5.18
C LEU A 432 3.91 -25.83 3.87
N LEU A 433 4.58 -26.54 2.96
CA LEU A 433 5.04 -25.97 1.70
C LEU A 433 3.86 -25.64 0.76
N MET A 434 2.81 -26.45 0.76
CA MET A 434 1.57 -26.11 0.04
C MET A 434 0.91 -24.84 0.60
N VAL A 435 0.84 -24.70 1.93
CA VAL A 435 0.31 -23.47 2.56
C VAL A 435 1.16 -22.26 2.19
N LEU A 436 2.49 -22.37 2.31
CA LEU A 436 3.43 -21.30 1.97
C LEU A 436 3.27 -20.83 0.52
N THR A 437 3.23 -21.77 -0.44
CA THR A 437 3.03 -21.46 -1.86
C THR A 437 1.64 -20.89 -2.15
N SER A 438 0.60 -21.37 -1.48
CA SER A 438 -0.77 -20.87 -1.69
C SER A 438 -0.92 -19.43 -1.19
N VAL A 439 -0.42 -19.12 0.01
CA VAL A 439 -0.42 -17.75 0.57
C VAL A 439 0.33 -16.79 -0.37
N PHE A 440 1.45 -17.24 -0.93
CA PHE A 440 2.20 -16.47 -1.91
C PHE A 440 1.39 -16.13 -3.16
N PHE A 441 0.74 -17.10 -3.82
CA PHE A 441 -0.05 -16.83 -5.03
C PHE A 441 -1.28 -15.97 -4.77
N VAL A 442 -1.90 -16.10 -3.59
CA VAL A 442 -3.00 -15.22 -3.15
C VAL A 442 -2.55 -13.76 -3.09
N ALA A 443 -1.30 -13.50 -2.71
CA ALA A 443 -0.74 -12.14 -2.72
C ALA A 443 -0.17 -11.70 -4.08
N PHE A 444 0.48 -12.62 -4.80
CA PHE A 444 1.21 -12.34 -6.04
C PHE A 444 0.29 -12.07 -7.24
N VAL A 445 -0.78 -12.87 -7.41
CA VAL A 445 -1.67 -12.72 -8.58
C VAL A 445 -2.40 -11.38 -8.59
N PRO A 446 -3.01 -10.90 -7.48
CA PRO A 446 -3.62 -9.57 -7.44
C PRO A 446 -2.61 -8.44 -7.70
N TYR A 447 -1.36 -8.60 -7.26
CA TYR A 447 -0.29 -7.65 -7.55
C TYR A 447 0.05 -7.58 -9.04
N GLY A 448 0.16 -8.74 -9.69
CA GLY A 448 0.25 -8.83 -11.14
C GLY A 448 -0.89 -8.13 -11.87
N VAL A 449 -2.12 -8.36 -11.44
CA VAL A 449 -3.32 -7.71 -12.00
C VAL A 449 -3.26 -6.19 -11.81
N ALA A 450 -2.90 -5.71 -10.62
CA ALA A 450 -2.79 -4.27 -10.34
C ALA A 450 -1.78 -3.58 -11.28
N LEU A 451 -0.65 -4.24 -11.59
CA LEU A 451 0.34 -3.72 -12.55
C LEU A 451 -0.18 -3.73 -13.98
N ILE A 452 -0.83 -4.82 -14.41
CA ILE A 452 -1.47 -4.90 -15.74
C ILE A 452 -2.47 -3.75 -15.90
N LEU A 453 -3.30 -3.50 -14.89
CA LEU A 453 -4.28 -2.42 -14.89
C LEU A 453 -3.63 -1.03 -14.86
N GLN A 454 -2.51 -0.87 -14.15
CA GLN A 454 -1.74 0.38 -14.14
C GLN A 454 -1.27 0.76 -15.55
N PHE A 455 -0.70 -0.22 -16.26
CA PHE A 455 -0.17 -0.03 -17.61
C PHE A 455 -1.25 -0.05 -18.70
N SER A 456 -2.44 -0.62 -18.46
CA SER A 456 -3.54 -0.62 -19.44
C SER A 456 -4.23 0.72 -19.63
N GLY A 457 -3.80 1.77 -18.92
CA GLY A 457 -4.42 3.10 -18.97
C GLY A 457 -5.65 3.22 -18.06
N MET A 458 -5.89 2.26 -17.17
CA MET A 458 -6.97 2.35 -16.18
C MET A 458 -6.78 3.53 -15.21
N ALA A 459 -5.53 3.95 -15.00
CA ALA A 459 -5.20 5.18 -14.28
C ALA A 459 -5.79 6.45 -14.93
N ASN A 460 -6.00 6.44 -16.26
CA ASN A 460 -6.52 7.57 -17.03
C ASN A 460 -8.01 7.38 -17.38
N SER A 461 -8.68 6.43 -16.73
CA SER A 461 -10.10 6.14 -16.95
C SER A 461 -11.01 7.10 -16.16
N SER A 462 -12.33 6.88 -16.24
CA SER A 462 -13.32 7.69 -15.52
C SER A 462 -13.02 7.79 -14.02
N ASN A 463 -13.46 8.90 -13.40
CA ASN A 463 -13.20 9.22 -11.99
C ASN A 463 -13.53 8.04 -11.04
N GLU A 464 -14.66 7.36 -11.27
CA GLU A 464 -15.06 6.18 -10.50
C GLU A 464 -14.05 5.02 -10.62
N LYS A 465 -13.62 4.71 -11.84
CA LYS A 465 -12.65 3.63 -12.10
C LYS A 465 -11.28 3.95 -11.51
N ARG A 466 -10.83 5.21 -11.56
CA ARG A 466 -9.56 5.65 -10.97
C ARG A 466 -9.56 5.51 -9.45
N VAL A 467 -10.65 5.90 -8.77
CA VAL A 467 -10.78 5.74 -7.31
C VAL A 467 -10.80 4.26 -6.92
N ILE A 468 -11.60 3.43 -7.60
CA ILE A 468 -11.65 1.98 -7.36
C ILE A 468 -10.28 1.35 -7.59
N PHE A 469 -9.61 1.70 -8.69
CA PHE A 469 -8.26 1.22 -8.99
C PHE A 469 -7.24 1.64 -7.92
N GLY A 470 -7.29 2.89 -7.45
CA GLY A 470 -6.42 3.36 -6.36
C GLY A 470 -6.63 2.58 -5.05
N ARG A 471 -7.88 2.29 -4.68
CA ARG A 471 -8.21 1.45 -3.50
C ARG A 471 -7.76 0.01 -3.70
N PHE A 472 -7.96 -0.56 -4.89
CA PHE A 472 -7.50 -1.90 -5.23
C PHE A 472 -5.97 -2.01 -5.16
N LYS A 473 -5.24 -1.10 -5.81
CA LYS A 473 -3.78 -1.03 -5.77
C LYS A 473 -3.27 -0.92 -4.34
N THR A 474 -3.92 -0.10 -3.53
CA THR A 474 -3.62 0.04 -2.11
C THR A 474 -3.82 -1.30 -1.37
N ALA A 475 -4.99 -1.93 -1.47
CA ALA A 475 -5.30 -3.22 -0.83
C ALA A 475 -4.33 -4.33 -1.22
N VAL A 476 -3.97 -4.41 -2.50
CA VAL A 476 -3.00 -5.37 -3.02
C VAL A 476 -1.59 -5.15 -2.46
N GLN A 477 -1.19 -3.89 -2.23
CA GLN A 477 0.06 -3.57 -1.55
C GLN A 477 0.06 -4.11 -0.10
N TYR A 478 -1.05 -4.00 0.64
CA TYR A 478 -1.18 -4.61 1.97
C TYR A 478 -1.01 -6.11 1.91
N LEU A 479 -1.69 -6.76 0.97
CA LEU A 479 -1.66 -8.21 0.84
C LEU A 479 -0.24 -8.71 0.55
N THR A 480 0.52 -7.98 -0.26
CA THR A 480 1.93 -8.26 -0.55
C THR A 480 2.80 -8.14 0.70
N LEU A 481 2.61 -7.10 1.50
CA LEU A 481 3.33 -6.90 2.76
C LEU A 481 3.00 -7.97 3.81
N LEU A 482 1.71 -8.34 3.90
CA LEU A 482 1.26 -9.41 4.78
C LEU A 482 1.94 -10.72 4.43
N ASN A 483 2.01 -11.08 3.14
CA ASN A 483 2.72 -12.28 2.68
C ASN A 483 4.19 -12.32 3.17
N CYS A 484 4.93 -11.22 3.04
CA CYS A 484 6.31 -11.12 3.55
C CYS A 484 6.39 -11.30 5.08
N SER A 485 5.39 -10.82 5.81
CA SER A 485 5.35 -10.90 7.28
C SER A 485 4.87 -12.26 7.81
N THR A 486 4.11 -13.03 7.03
CA THR A 486 3.55 -14.32 7.46
C THR A 486 4.54 -15.48 7.42
N ASN A 487 5.59 -15.37 6.59
CA ASN A 487 6.54 -16.47 6.34
C ASN A 487 7.21 -17.02 7.61
N PRO A 488 7.74 -16.19 8.54
CA PRO A 488 8.31 -16.67 9.80
C PRO A 488 7.33 -17.48 10.66
N PHE A 489 6.06 -17.07 10.71
CA PHE A 489 5.02 -17.78 11.47
C PHE A 489 4.69 -19.13 10.85
N ILE A 490 4.67 -19.19 9.51
CA ILE A 490 4.48 -20.45 8.78
C ILE A 490 5.60 -21.43 9.17
N TYR A 491 6.87 -21.00 9.18
CA TYR A 491 8.00 -21.86 9.57
C TYR A 491 8.01 -22.29 11.03
N ALA A 492 7.38 -21.53 11.92
CA ALA A 492 7.28 -21.86 13.34
C ALA A 492 6.25 -22.97 13.64
N ILE A 493 5.26 -23.21 12.76
CA ILE A 493 4.18 -24.18 13.01
C ILE A 493 4.66 -25.65 13.09
N PRO A 494 5.52 -26.15 12.19
CA PRO A 494 6.06 -27.52 12.29
C PRO A 494 7.06 -27.71 13.44
N SER A 495 7.43 -26.61 14.10
CA SER A 495 8.60 -26.51 14.96
C SER A 495 8.37 -26.96 16.41
N THR A 496 7.19 -27.50 16.74
CA THR A 496 6.88 -28.04 18.08
C THR A 496 7.79 -29.19 18.51
N ASN A 497 8.65 -29.71 17.64
CA ASN A 497 9.77 -30.61 18.00
C ASN A 497 10.98 -29.89 18.63
N TYR A 498 11.09 -28.55 18.64
CA TYR A 498 12.17 -27.82 19.33
C TYR A 498 12.09 -27.92 20.86
N ARG A 499 10.95 -28.35 21.43
CA ARG A 499 10.81 -28.54 22.88
C ARG A 499 11.55 -29.77 23.42
N CYS A 500 11.90 -30.76 22.60
CA CYS A 500 12.64 -31.94 23.08
C CYS A 500 14.15 -31.69 23.25
N CYS A 501 14.74 -30.74 22.50
CA CYS A 501 16.15 -30.37 22.69
C CYS A 501 16.38 -29.52 23.95
N PHE A 502 15.34 -28.90 24.50
CA PHE A 502 15.43 -28.13 25.75
C PHE A 502 15.11 -28.94 27.01
N SER A 503 14.55 -30.15 26.87
CA SER A 503 14.27 -31.03 28.02
C SER A 503 15.40 -32.00 28.36
N ASN A 504 16.31 -32.28 27.40
CA ASN A 504 17.40 -33.25 27.60
C ASN A 504 18.75 -32.64 28.01
N ASN A 505 18.81 -31.34 28.27
CA ASN A 505 20.06 -30.68 28.72
C ASN A 505 20.12 -30.47 30.24
N ASN A 506 19.19 -31.04 31.01
CA ASN A 506 19.16 -30.86 32.48
C ASN A 506 19.38 -32.16 33.28
N ASP A 507 19.56 -33.32 32.63
CA ASP A 507 19.68 -34.60 33.35
C ASP A 507 21.06 -35.30 33.20
N ASP A 508 22.01 -34.75 32.44
CA ASP A 508 23.33 -35.38 32.22
C ASP A 508 24.50 -34.76 33.02
N ASP A 509 24.25 -33.80 33.93
CA ASP A 509 25.30 -33.10 34.69
C ASP A 509 25.44 -33.53 36.16
N ASN A 510 24.90 -34.68 36.56
CA ASN A 510 25.15 -35.26 37.88
C ASN A 510 25.22 -36.80 37.81
N ASP A 511 26.39 -37.33 37.42
CA ASP A 511 27.00 -38.48 38.10
C ASP A 511 28.37 -38.75 37.49
N ASN A 512 29.38 -38.07 38.02
CA ASN A 512 30.77 -38.48 37.87
C ASN A 512 31.53 -38.17 39.16
N SER A 513 31.49 -39.12 40.09
CA SER A 513 32.48 -39.20 41.16
C SER A 513 32.77 -40.67 41.49
N ASN A 514 34.04 -41.04 41.26
CA ASN A 514 34.74 -42.24 41.73
C ASN A 514 34.31 -43.54 41.00
N ASP A 515 35.20 -44.27 40.32
CA ASP A 515 36.40 -44.87 40.90
C ASP A 515 37.57 -45.01 39.90
N ASN A 516 38.77 -44.80 40.42
CA ASN A 516 40.01 -45.34 39.88
C ASN A 516 40.01 -46.86 40.04
N ASP A 517 40.49 -47.61 39.03
CA ASP A 517 41.56 -48.61 39.25
C ASP A 517 42.04 -49.25 37.94
N ASN A 518 43.35 -49.09 37.72
CA ASN A 518 44.34 -50.10 37.34
C ASN A 518 44.22 -51.00 36.07
N TYR A 519 45.34 -50.92 35.32
CA TYR A 519 46.15 -52.00 34.73
C TYR A 519 45.93 -52.49 33.28
N ASN A 520 46.96 -52.19 32.49
CA ASN A 520 47.71 -52.98 31.52
C ASN A 520 47.08 -53.59 30.25
N ASP A 521 47.67 -53.13 29.12
CA ASP A 521 48.29 -53.93 28.05
C ASP A 521 48.11 -55.46 28.10
N ASN A 522 47.54 -56.01 27.02
CA ASN A 522 48.35 -56.87 26.14
C ASN A 522 47.69 -57.15 24.78
N SER A 523 48.57 -57.33 23.81
CA SER A 523 48.35 -57.62 22.40
C SER A 523 48.12 -59.12 22.12
N ASN A 524 47.64 -59.40 20.89
CA ASN A 524 47.66 -60.69 20.16
C ASN A 524 46.75 -61.80 20.76
N ASP A 525 46.13 -62.71 20.00
CA ASP A 525 46.55 -63.34 18.77
C ASP A 525 45.38 -64.07 18.08
N ASN A 526 45.68 -64.51 16.87
CA ASN A 526 44.93 -65.22 15.83
C ASN A 526 43.99 -66.40 16.17
N GLY A 527 43.07 -66.61 15.21
CA GLY A 527 42.67 -67.93 14.68
C GLY A 527 41.52 -68.63 15.40
N ASN A 528 40.73 -69.50 14.80
CA ASN A 528 40.50 -69.94 13.43
C ASN A 528 39.26 -70.85 13.51
N ASP A 529 38.67 -71.18 12.36
CA ASP A 529 37.95 -72.43 12.09
C ASP A 529 36.50 -72.65 12.62
N ASN A 530 35.61 -72.62 11.63
CA ASN A 530 34.87 -73.78 11.10
C ASN A 530 33.50 -74.20 11.64
N ASP A 531 32.65 -74.35 10.62
CA ASP A 531 31.81 -75.51 10.29
C ASP A 531 30.36 -75.60 10.79
N ASN A 532 29.50 -75.66 9.77
CA ASN A 532 28.40 -76.63 9.57
C ASN A 532 27.20 -76.55 10.53
N SER A 533 25.98 -76.90 10.14
CA SER A 533 25.30 -77.23 8.87
C SER A 533 23.89 -77.67 9.31
N ASP A 534 22.90 -77.38 8.48
CA ASP A 534 21.72 -78.23 8.20
C ASP A 534 20.80 -78.72 9.31
N ASN A 535 19.49 -78.42 9.15
CA ASN A 535 18.37 -79.35 8.91
C ASN A 535 17.04 -78.67 9.33
N ASN A 536 16.09 -78.50 8.41
CA ASN A 536 14.95 -79.41 8.08
C ASN A 536 14.00 -79.58 9.28
N ASP A 537 12.69 -79.70 9.19
CA ASP A 537 11.62 -79.54 8.19
C ASP A 537 10.31 -79.68 9.04
N ASP A 538 9.15 -79.66 8.39
CA ASP A 538 7.86 -80.23 8.81
C ASP A 538 6.81 -79.28 9.44
N ASP A 539 5.98 -78.76 8.53
CA ASP A 539 4.58 -79.15 8.27
C ASP A 539 3.48 -79.11 9.37
N ASN A 540 2.45 -78.33 8.99
CA ASN A 540 1.02 -78.63 8.92
C ASN A 540 0.04 -78.53 10.11
N ASP A 541 -0.98 -77.71 9.80
CA ASP A 541 -2.44 -77.97 9.79
C ASP A 541 -3.37 -77.61 10.96
N ASN A 542 -4.35 -76.77 10.58
CA ASN A 542 -5.78 -76.76 10.90
C ASN A 542 -6.24 -76.61 12.36
N SER A 543 -7.12 -75.65 12.66
CA SER A 543 -8.57 -75.66 12.38
C SER A 543 -9.32 -74.56 13.17
N ASN A 544 -10.44 -74.12 12.60
CA ASN A 544 -11.43 -73.19 13.16
C ASN A 544 -12.17 -73.75 14.40
N ASP A 545 -12.70 -72.89 15.27
CA ASP A 545 -14.14 -72.60 15.39
C ASP A 545 -14.50 -71.89 16.73
N ASN A 546 -15.17 -70.75 16.57
CA ASN A 546 -16.33 -70.18 17.27
C ASN A 546 -16.70 -70.44 18.74
N ASP A 547 -17.13 -69.31 19.33
CA ASP A 547 -18.24 -69.07 20.26
C ASP A 547 -18.20 -69.60 21.70
N ASN A 548 -18.24 -68.66 22.66
CA ASN A 548 -19.17 -68.73 23.79
C ASN A 548 -19.36 -67.37 24.47
N ASP A 549 -20.62 -66.95 24.51
CA ASP A 549 -21.20 -65.91 25.35
C ASP A 549 -21.09 -66.27 26.85
N ASN A 550 -21.02 -65.24 27.70
CA ASN A 550 -21.78 -65.26 28.95
C ASN A 550 -21.94 -63.85 29.55
N ASP A 551 -23.20 -63.48 29.72
CA ASP A 551 -23.73 -62.36 30.49
C ASP A 551 -23.35 -62.43 31.98
N ASN A 552 -23.20 -61.28 32.65
CA ASN A 552 -24.04 -61.00 33.83
C ASN A 552 -24.00 -59.54 34.36
N SER A 553 -25.22 -58.98 34.43
CA SER A 553 -25.86 -58.18 35.50
C SER A 553 -25.27 -56.86 36.03
N ASN A 554 -26.06 -55.80 35.77
CA ASN A 554 -26.71 -54.85 36.70
C ASN A 554 -26.00 -54.45 38.01
N ASP A 555 -25.88 -53.14 38.24
CA ASP A 555 -26.78 -52.46 39.19
C ASP A 555 -26.80 -50.93 39.02
N ASN A 556 -27.95 -50.40 39.45
CA ASN A 556 -28.55 -49.10 39.23
C ASN A 556 -28.02 -47.95 40.12
N ASP A 557 -28.57 -46.78 39.82
CA ASP A 557 -28.92 -45.65 40.70
C ASP A 557 -27.86 -44.55 40.89
N ASN A 558 -28.19 -43.27 40.90
CA ASN A 558 -29.33 -42.49 40.39
C ASN A 558 -28.95 -41.00 40.59
N ASP A 559 -29.73 -40.14 39.92
CA ASP A 559 -29.99 -38.72 40.19
C ASP A 559 -28.93 -37.68 39.79
N ASN A 560 -29.16 -36.87 38.75
CA ASN A 560 -30.26 -35.96 38.37
C ASN A 560 -30.10 -34.50 38.80
N ASN A 561 -30.34 -33.69 37.77
CA ASN A 561 -30.91 -32.34 37.71
C ASN A 561 -29.95 -31.15 37.80
N ASN A 562 -29.66 -30.43 36.71
CA ASN A 562 -30.51 -29.75 35.69
C ASN A 562 -31.00 -28.39 36.20
N SER A 563 -30.54 -27.30 35.57
CA SER A 563 -31.39 -26.32 34.85
C SER A 563 -30.67 -25.00 34.60
N ASN A 564 -30.73 -24.60 33.32
CA ASN A 564 -30.85 -23.25 32.75
C ASN A 564 -31.19 -22.10 33.72
N ASP A 565 -30.67 -20.91 33.43
CA ASP A 565 -31.52 -19.86 32.83
C ASP A 565 -30.71 -18.70 32.21
N ASN A 566 -31.34 -18.12 31.19
CA ASN A 566 -30.95 -16.93 30.43
C ASN A 566 -30.93 -15.68 31.33
N ASP A 567 -30.25 -14.61 30.90
CA ASP A 567 -30.91 -13.31 30.74
C ASP A 567 -30.10 -12.34 29.86
N ASN A 568 -30.86 -11.62 29.03
CA ASN A 568 -30.47 -10.41 28.31
C ASN A 568 -30.18 -9.28 29.31
N ASP A 569 -29.34 -8.31 28.93
CA ASP A 569 -29.73 -6.90 29.05
C ASP A 569 -28.86 -5.97 28.19
N ASN A 570 -29.57 -5.13 27.43
CA ASN A 570 -29.09 -3.86 26.88
C ASN A 570 -28.82 -2.91 28.05
N ASP A 571 -27.72 -2.15 28.00
CA ASP A 571 -27.79 -0.81 28.58
C ASP A 571 -26.89 0.21 27.89
N ASN A 572 -27.54 1.32 27.60
CA ASN A 572 -27.08 2.51 26.91
C ASN A 572 -26.82 3.55 28.01
N SER A 573 -25.57 3.99 28.21
CA SER A 573 -25.28 5.07 29.16
C SER A 573 -24.43 6.17 28.54
N ASN A 574 -25.12 7.28 28.26
CA ASN A 574 -24.58 8.63 28.20
C ASN A 574 -23.84 8.94 29.50
N ASN A 575 -22.62 9.49 29.40
CA ASN A 575 -22.08 10.37 30.43
C ASN A 575 -21.59 11.67 29.79
N ASN A 576 -22.39 12.71 30.02
CA ASN A 576 -21.95 14.11 30.00
C ASN A 576 -21.08 14.33 31.23
N ASP A 577 -19.89 14.88 31.05
CA ASP A 577 -19.25 15.68 32.10
C ASP A 577 -18.75 16.99 31.49
N ASN A 578 -19.50 18.04 31.82
CA ASN A 578 -19.09 19.43 31.74
C ASN A 578 -18.02 19.68 32.82
N SER A 579 -16.88 20.24 32.45
CA SER A 579 -16.12 21.06 33.41
C SER A 579 -15.34 22.19 32.72
N HIS A 580 -15.88 23.39 32.96
CA HIS A 580 -15.19 24.63 33.29
C HIS A 580 -14.29 25.31 32.25
N ASP A 581 -14.89 26.34 31.65
CA ASP A 581 -14.26 27.62 31.34
C ASP A 581 -13.32 28.09 32.47
N ASN A 582 -12.16 28.61 32.10
CA ASN A 582 -11.57 29.80 32.71
C ASN A 582 -10.70 30.49 31.65
N ASN A 583 -11.24 31.59 31.11
CA ASN A 583 -10.44 32.69 30.62
C ASN A 583 -9.80 33.36 31.84
N ASP A 584 -8.50 33.62 31.79
CA ASP A 584 -7.91 34.76 32.49
C ASP A 584 -6.81 35.33 31.59
N ASP A 585 -7.12 36.51 31.05
CA ASP A 585 -6.15 37.52 30.65
C ASP A 585 -5.43 37.99 31.93
N ASP A 586 -4.10 38.04 31.94
CA ASP A 586 -3.43 39.24 32.44
C ASP A 586 -1.94 39.33 32.06
N ASN A 587 -1.57 40.59 31.87
CA ASN A 587 -0.32 41.20 31.44
C ASN A 587 0.94 40.75 32.20
N GLU A 588 2.10 40.81 31.55
CA GLU A 588 3.20 41.65 32.03
C GLU A 588 4.24 41.91 30.92
N ASP A 589 4.40 43.21 30.63
CA ASP A 589 5.50 43.78 29.87
C ASP A 589 6.80 43.68 30.70
N GLU A 590 7.88 43.16 30.12
CA GLU A 590 9.21 43.58 30.54
C GLU A 590 10.14 43.86 29.36
N ILE A 591 10.55 45.11 29.35
CA ILE A 591 11.44 45.81 28.44
C ILE A 591 12.85 45.24 28.61
N ASN A 592 13.51 44.85 27.52
CA ASN A 592 14.97 44.98 27.43
C ASN A 592 15.38 45.30 25.98
N ASN A 593 15.70 46.58 25.79
CA ASN A 593 16.55 47.08 24.73
C ASN A 593 17.96 46.53 24.94
N GLU A 594 18.54 45.88 23.92
CA GLU A 594 19.98 45.99 23.70
C GLU A 594 20.27 46.07 22.20
N ASN A 595 20.81 47.24 21.84
CA ASN A 595 21.40 47.57 20.55
C ASN A 595 22.60 46.66 20.28
N VAL A 596 22.67 46.08 19.08
CA VAL A 596 23.95 45.84 18.42
C VAL A 596 23.84 46.27 16.96
N ASP A 597 24.46 47.42 16.71
CA ASP A 597 24.77 47.97 15.40
C ASP A 597 25.91 47.18 14.71
N ASN A 598 25.83 47.22 13.38
CA ASN A 598 26.93 47.31 12.39
C ASN A 598 27.49 46.08 11.66
N ASN A 599 27.41 46.24 10.32
CA ASN A 599 28.31 45.84 9.22
C ASN A 599 28.39 44.33 8.91
N GLN A 600 28.13 43.87 7.69
CA GLN A 600 28.55 44.40 6.38
C GLN A 600 27.72 43.79 5.24
#